data_AF-A0A955W1Y2-F1
#
_entry.id   AF-A0A955W1Y2-F1
#
_cell.length_a   1.000
_cell.length_b   1.000
_cell.length_c   1.000
_cell.angle_alpha   90.00
_cell.angle_beta   90.00
_cell.angle_gamma   90.00
#
_symmetry.space_group_name_H-M   'P 1'
#
loop_
_entity.id
_entity.type
_entity.pdbx_description
1 polymer ?
#
loop_
_entity_poly.entity_id
_entity_poly.type
_entity_poly.pdbx_seq_one_letter_code
_entity_poly.pdbx_strand_id
1 'polypeptide(L)'
;MTTYELTVDMVRAMRPVLERIARQDPDLARQLRRAAASVPLNVAEGLPSRGRNRGAHLQRALGSARECMACLDVAGALGYASDTLVADARARVDRCCAALWCLVHRPQW
;
A
#
# COMPACT_ATOMS: atom_id res chain seq x y z
N MET A 1 -1.93 -6.82 -16.24
CA MET A 1 -1.15 -6.08 -15.23
C MET A 1 -0.64 -7.07 -14.19
N THR A 2 0.67 -7.09 -13.94
CA THR A 2 1.31 -7.92 -12.91
C THR A 2 1.03 -7.37 -11.50
N THR A 3 1.26 -8.17 -10.45
CA THR A 3 1.14 -7.68 -9.06
C THR A 3 2.08 -6.51 -8.79
N TYR A 4 3.30 -6.53 -9.35
CA TYR A 4 4.25 -5.44 -9.18
C TYR A 4 3.73 -4.14 -9.82
N GLU A 5 3.27 -4.18 -11.07
CA GLU A 5 2.68 -3.04 -11.76
C GLU A 5 1.49 -2.45 -10.99
N LEU A 6 0.61 -3.32 -10.45
CA LEU A 6 -0.51 -2.91 -9.60
C LEU A 6 -0.04 -2.10 -8.38
N THR A 7 1.05 -2.52 -7.72
CA THR A 7 1.58 -1.80 -6.55
C THR A 7 2.23 -0.47 -6.90
N VAL A 8 2.86 -0.36 -8.08
CA VAL A 8 3.40 0.93 -8.55
C VAL A 8 2.26 1.88 -8.91
N ASP A 9 1.19 1.38 -9.54
CA ASP A 9 0.00 2.19 -9.84
C ASP A 9 -0.73 2.66 -8.58
N MET A 10 -0.75 1.84 -7.52
CA MET A 10 -1.20 2.28 -6.19
C MET A 10 -0.37 3.46 -5.70
N VAL A 11 0.96 3.39 -5.72
CA VAL A 11 1.83 4.50 -5.28
C VAL A 11 1.58 5.77 -6.10
N ARG A 12 1.42 5.65 -7.43
CA ARG A 12 1.09 6.79 -8.30
C ARG A 12 -0.24 7.45 -7.89
N ALA A 13 -1.27 6.64 -7.65
CA ALA A 13 -2.59 7.13 -7.26
C ALA A 13 -2.60 7.79 -5.86
N MET A 14 -1.63 7.48 -5.00
CA MET A 14 -1.53 8.09 -3.67
C MET A 14 -0.90 9.49 -3.67
N ARG A 15 -0.30 9.93 -4.79
CA ARG A 15 0.37 11.24 -4.85
C ARG A 15 -0.53 12.41 -4.45
N PRO A 16 -1.75 12.58 -5.01
CA PRO A 16 -2.56 13.75 -4.68
C PRO A 16 -3.01 13.75 -3.21
N VAL A 17 -3.37 12.60 -2.65
CA VAL A 17 -3.75 12.51 -1.23
C VAL A 17 -2.55 12.77 -0.30
N LEU A 18 -1.36 12.26 -0.64
CA LEU A 18 -0.12 12.54 0.09
C LEU A 18 0.20 14.03 0.13
N GLU A 19 0.01 14.75 -0.98
CA GLU A 19 0.24 16.20 -1.05
C GLU A 19 -0.74 16.98 -0.17
N ARG A 20 -2.00 16.53 -0.07
CA ARG A 20 -3.00 17.13 0.82
C ARG A 20 -2.67 16.87 2.29
N ILE A 21 -2.35 15.62 2.63
CA ILE A 21 -1.96 15.25 4.01
C ILE A 21 -0.70 16.00 4.41
N ALA A 22 0.34 16.06 3.57
CA ALA A 22 1.63 16.67 3.92
C ALA A 22 1.55 18.16 4.26
N ARG A 23 0.52 18.88 3.81
CA ARG A 23 0.30 20.30 4.15
C ARG A 23 -0.28 20.50 5.54
N GLN A 24 -0.90 19.46 6.10
CA GLN A 24 -1.61 19.53 7.40
C GLN A 24 -0.90 18.70 8.46
N ASP A 25 -0.41 17.51 8.08
CA ASP A 25 0.29 16.56 8.94
C ASP A 25 1.48 15.93 8.17
N PRO A 26 2.68 16.52 8.29
CA PRO A 26 3.89 16.00 7.66
C PRO A 26 4.29 14.60 8.15
N ASP A 27 3.95 14.25 9.39
CA ASP A 27 4.32 12.96 9.99
C ASP A 27 3.44 11.83 9.47
N LEU A 28 2.13 12.04 9.38
CA LEU A 28 1.21 11.10 8.75
C LEU A 28 1.56 10.92 7.26
N ALA A 29 1.89 12.01 6.55
CA ALA A 29 2.33 11.92 5.16
C ALA A 29 3.64 11.14 5.01
N ARG A 30 4.60 11.31 5.94
CA ARG A 30 5.86 10.57 5.96
C ARG A 30 5.61 9.08 6.22
N GLN A 31 4.72 8.75 7.17
CA GLN A 31 4.33 7.37 7.47
C GLN A 31 3.66 6.73 6.25
N LEU A 32 2.67 7.40 5.66
CA LEU A 32 1.98 6.92 4.45
C LEU A 32 2.95 6.70 3.29
N ARG A 33 3.88 7.63 3.05
CA ARG A 33 4.88 7.51 1.98
C ARG A 33 5.80 6.31 2.19
N ARG A 34 6.27 6.08 3.43
CA ARG A 34 7.12 4.93 3.77
C ARG A 34 6.38 3.61 3.59
N ALA A 35 5.16 3.50 4.11
CA ALA A 35 4.31 2.33 3.94
C ALA A 35 4.04 2.06 2.45
N ALA A 36 3.65 3.08 1.69
CA ALA A 36 3.35 2.96 0.27
C ALA A 36 4.56 2.51 -0.55
N ALA A 37 5.76 3.03 -0.26
CA ALA A 37 7.00 2.62 -0.94
C ALA A 37 7.43 1.20 -0.55
N SER A 38 7.20 0.79 0.70
CA SER A 38 7.54 -0.57 1.19
C SER A 38 6.79 -1.67 0.43
N VAL A 39 5.57 -1.40 -0.06
CA VAL A 39 4.76 -2.39 -0.80
C VAL A 39 5.45 -2.89 -2.08
N PRO A 40 5.73 -2.06 -3.10
CA PRO A 40 6.38 -2.52 -4.34
C PRO A 40 7.80 -3.06 -4.08
N LEU A 41 8.54 -2.50 -3.11
CA LEU A 41 9.88 -2.98 -2.75
C LEU A 41 9.84 -4.42 -2.25
N ASN A 42 8.96 -4.73 -1.29
CA ASN A 42 8.82 -6.10 -0.80
C ASN A 42 8.22 -7.04 -1.86
N VAL A 43 7.36 -6.56 -2.76
CA VAL A 43 6.87 -7.39 -3.88
C VAL A 43 8.01 -7.76 -4.84
N ALA A 44 8.86 -6.79 -5.20
CA ALA A 44 10.00 -7.00 -6.09
C ALA A 44 11.01 -8.00 -5.50
N GLU A 45 11.24 -7.96 -4.18
CA GLU A 45 12.11 -8.91 -3.47
C GLU A 45 11.45 -10.29 -3.29
N GLY A 46 10.14 -10.31 -3.00
CA GLY A 46 9.40 -11.53 -2.67
C GLY A 46 9.07 -12.41 -3.87
N LEU A 47 8.69 -11.81 -5.02
CA LEU A 47 8.27 -12.57 -6.20
C LEU A 47 9.34 -13.52 -6.79
N PRO A 48 10.63 -13.14 -6.91
CA PRO A 48 11.68 -14.06 -7.36
C PRO A 48 12.19 -14.98 -6.23
N SER A 49 11.93 -14.65 -4.98
CA SER A 49 12.36 -15.43 -3.81
C SER A 49 11.60 -16.76 -3.67
N ARG A 50 12.14 -17.68 -2.86
CA ARG A 50 11.55 -18.99 -2.55
C ARG A 50 11.38 -19.21 -1.04
N GLY A 51 10.55 -20.18 -0.69
CA GLY A 51 10.35 -20.65 0.70
C GLY A 51 10.01 -19.53 1.68
N ARG A 52 10.64 -19.56 2.85
CA ARG A 52 10.39 -18.62 3.96
C ARG A 52 10.62 -17.15 3.57
N ASN A 53 11.63 -16.86 2.75
CA ASN A 53 11.95 -15.49 2.36
C ASN A 53 10.83 -14.90 1.50
N ARG A 54 10.33 -15.65 0.50
CA ARG A 54 9.16 -15.25 -0.30
C ARG A 54 7.98 -14.90 0.59
N GLY A 55 7.62 -15.79 1.51
CA GLY A 55 6.50 -15.57 2.43
C GLY A 55 6.70 -14.31 3.29
N ALA A 56 7.89 -14.12 3.85
CA ALA A 56 8.20 -12.96 4.68
C ALA A 56 8.08 -11.63 3.93
N HIS A 57 8.62 -11.52 2.72
CA HIS A 57 8.49 -10.31 1.91
C HIS A 57 7.04 -10.02 1.53
N LEU A 58 6.29 -11.03 1.06
CA LEU A 58 4.89 -10.83 0.67
C LEU A 58 3.99 -10.47 1.86
N GLN A 59 4.26 -11.02 3.06
CA GLN A 59 3.58 -10.63 4.29
C GLN A 59 3.90 -9.17 4.68
N ARG A 60 5.15 -8.73 4.56
CA ARG A 60 5.54 -7.33 4.78
C ARG A 60 4.87 -6.38 3.78
N ALA A 61 4.77 -6.77 2.52
CA ALA A 61 4.05 -6.01 1.50
C ALA A 61 2.57 -5.86 1.88
N LEU A 62 1.90 -6.96 2.28
CA LEU A 62 0.50 -6.93 2.72
C LEU A 62 0.32 -6.06 3.98
N GLY A 63 1.22 -6.17 4.96
CA GLY A 63 1.21 -5.33 6.16
C GLY A 63 1.35 -3.84 5.83
N SER A 64 2.31 -3.49 4.98
CA SER A 64 2.54 -2.11 4.54
C SER A 64 1.33 -1.55 3.75
N ALA A 65 0.66 -2.37 2.95
CA ALA A 65 -0.57 -1.96 2.26
C ALA A 65 -1.71 -1.69 3.25
N ARG A 66 -1.86 -2.51 4.30
CA ARG A 66 -2.83 -2.26 5.37
C ARG A 66 -2.49 -1.01 6.20
N GLU A 67 -1.22 -0.72 6.43
CA GLU A 67 -0.79 0.54 7.03
C GLU A 67 -1.17 1.76 6.17
N CYS A 68 -1.09 1.64 4.84
CA CYS A 68 -1.59 2.68 3.94
C CYS A 68 -3.10 2.91 4.11
N MET A 69 -3.90 1.84 4.22
CA MET A 69 -5.34 1.93 4.49
C MET A 69 -5.61 2.71 5.78
N ALA A 70 -4.89 2.37 6.86
CA ALA A 70 -5.04 3.02 8.15
C ALA A 70 -4.68 4.52 8.09
N CYS A 71 -3.59 4.88 7.41
CA CYS A 71 -3.22 6.29 7.24
C CYS A 71 -4.28 7.09 6.44
N LEU A 72 -4.88 6.47 5.42
CA LEU A 72 -5.96 7.09 4.64
C LEU A 72 -7.22 7.27 5.47
N ASP A 73 -7.57 6.30 6.32
CA ASP A 73 -8.70 6.40 7.25
C ASP A 73 -8.50 7.53 8.25
N VAL A 74 -7.30 7.64 8.82
CA VAL A 74 -6.93 8.75 9.73
C VAL A 74 -7.01 10.09 9.00
N ALA A 75 -6.46 10.19 7.78
CA ALA A 75 -6.50 11.42 7.00
C ALA A 75 -7.93 11.87 6.65
N GLY A 76 -8.82 10.92 6.32
CA GLY A 76 -10.24 11.19 6.09
C GLY A 76 -10.95 11.66 7.37
N ALA A 77 -10.76 10.93 8.48
CA ALA A 77 -11.36 11.26 9.77
C ALA A 77 -10.95 12.64 10.30
N LEU A 78 -9.71 13.06 10.03
CA LEU A 78 -9.18 14.38 10.40
C LEU A 78 -9.48 15.47 9.37
N GLY A 79 -10.12 15.15 8.25
CA GLY A 79 -10.48 16.12 7.20
C GLY A 79 -9.28 16.66 6.41
N TYR A 80 -8.17 15.91 6.33
CA TYR A 80 -6.96 16.35 5.64
C TYR A 80 -7.07 16.31 4.11
N ALA A 81 -7.94 15.45 3.59
CA ALA A 81 -8.26 15.30 2.18
C ALA A 81 -9.78 15.10 1.99
N SER A 82 -10.28 15.34 0.78
CA SER A 82 -11.71 15.10 0.50
C SER A 82 -12.04 13.61 0.53
N ASP A 83 -13.27 13.27 0.91
CA ASP A 83 -13.76 11.90 0.95
C ASP A 83 -13.58 11.17 -0.39
N THR A 84 -13.82 11.88 -1.50
CA THR A 84 -13.60 11.36 -2.85
C THR A 84 -12.16 10.95 -3.10
N LEU A 85 -11.21 11.80 -2.70
CA LEU A 85 -9.79 11.56 -2.90
C LEU A 85 -9.28 10.43 -1.99
N VAL A 86 -9.76 10.37 -0.75
CA VAL A 86 -9.46 9.29 0.19
C VAL A 86 -10.03 7.96 -0.34
N ALA A 87 -11.28 7.96 -0.81
CA ALA A 87 -11.94 6.77 -1.35
C ALA A 87 -11.22 6.22 -2.60
N ASP A 88 -10.81 7.09 -3.52
CA ASP A 88 -10.07 6.69 -4.73
C ASP A 88 -8.72 6.06 -4.40
N ALA A 89 -7.96 6.68 -3.48
CA ALA A 89 -6.68 6.14 -3.01
C ALA A 89 -6.89 4.80 -2.29
N ARG A 90 -7.89 4.73 -1.41
CA ARG A 90 -8.24 3.53 -0.64
C ARG A 90 -8.61 2.36 -1.57
N ALA A 91 -9.38 2.60 -2.62
CA ALA A 91 -9.73 1.58 -3.60
C ALA A 91 -8.51 1.01 -4.36
N ARG A 92 -7.45 1.81 -4.54
CA ARG A 92 -6.19 1.35 -5.17
C ARG A 92 -5.39 0.48 -4.20
N VAL A 93 -5.34 0.85 -2.92
CA VAL A 93 -4.70 0.06 -1.87
C VAL A 93 -5.46 -1.24 -1.62
N ASP A 94 -6.79 -1.21 -1.58
CA ASP A 94 -7.63 -2.40 -1.38
C ASP A 94 -7.41 -3.48 -2.47
N ARG A 95 -7.36 -3.07 -3.74
CA ARG A 95 -6.99 -3.97 -4.84
C ARG A 95 -5.61 -4.60 -4.65
N CYS A 96 -4.63 -3.85 -4.14
CA CYS A 96 -3.31 -4.39 -3.80
C CYS A 96 -3.39 -5.39 -2.65
N CYS A 97 -4.12 -5.08 -1.58
CA CYS A 97 -4.36 -5.98 -0.46
C CYS A 97 -4.96 -7.31 -0.93
N ALA A 98 -5.99 -7.27 -1.79
CA ALA A 98 -6.60 -8.46 -2.34
C ALA A 98 -5.61 -9.30 -3.17
N ALA A 99 -4.84 -8.68 -4.05
CA ALA A 99 -3.83 -9.37 -4.86
C ALA A 99 -2.72 -10.00 -3.99
N LEU A 100 -2.23 -9.26 -2.99
CA LEU A 100 -1.21 -9.72 -2.06
C LEU A 100 -1.73 -10.84 -1.16
N TRP A 101 -2.97 -10.74 -0.68
CA TRP A 101 -3.62 -11.78 0.11
C TRP A 101 -3.61 -13.12 -0.62
N CYS A 102 -4.01 -13.12 -1.89
CA CYS A 102 -3.96 -14.30 -2.74
C CYS A 102 -2.55 -14.88 -2.87
N LEU A 103 -1.52 -14.04 -3.03
CA LEU A 103 -0.14 -14.52 -3.16
C LEU A 103 0.43 -15.08 -1.85
N VAL A 104 0.08 -14.45 -0.72
CA VAL A 104 0.51 -14.87 0.61
C VAL A 104 -0.08 -16.22 1.00
N HIS A 105 -1.34 -16.47 0.65
CA HIS A 105 -2.08 -17.67 1.06
C HIS A 105 -2.15 -18.76 -0.01
N ARG A 106 -1.49 -18.56 -1.16
CA ARG A 106 -1.40 -19.61 -2.18
C ARG A 106 -0.58 -20.80 -1.66
N PRO A 107 -1.06 -22.05 -1.83
CA PRO A 107 -0.28 -23.24 -1.52
C PRO A 107 0.99 -23.26 -2.35
N GLN A 108 2.13 -23.52 -1.70
CA GLN A 108 3.43 -23.65 -2.35
C GLN A 108 3.77 -25.15 -2.30
N TRP A 109 3.25 -25.93 -3.25
CA TRP A 109 3.62 -27.34 -3.42
C TRP A 109 4.88 -27.46 -4.28
#